data_AF-A0A2K6QQ09-F1
#
_entry.id   AF-A0A2K6QQ09-F1
#
_cell.length_a   1.000
_cell.length_b   1.000
_cell.length_c   1.000
_cell.angle_alpha   90.00
_cell.angle_beta   90.00
_cell.angle_gamma   90.00
#
_symmetry.space_group_name_H-M   'P 1'
#
loop_
_entity.id
_entity.type
_entity.pdbx_description
1 polymer ?
#
loop_
_entity_poly.entity_id
_entity_poly.type
_entity_poly.pdbx_seq_one_letter_code
_entity_poly.pdbx_strand_id
1 'polypeptide(L)'
;MSPASKPLTGILERLESGEVVIGDGSFLISLEKRGYVKAGLWTPEAVIEHPDAVRQLHMEFLRAGSNVMQTFTFSASEDNMESKWEDVNAAAYDLAREVAGKGDALVAGGICQTSIYKYHKEEARIKKLFRQQLEVFAWKNVDFLIAEYFEHVEEAVWAAEVLKENDRPVAVTMCIGPEGDMHDTTPGECAMRLVKAGASIVGVNCCFGPETSLKTMELMKEGLEQAGLKAHLMVQPLGFHTPDCGKEGFVDLPEYPFGLESRVATRWDIQKYAREAYNLGVRYIGGCCGFEPYHIRAIAEELAPERGFLPPASEKHGSWGSGLDMHTKPWVRARARRDYWENLLPASGRPFCPSLSKPDV
;
A
#
# COMPACT_ATOMS: atom_id res chain seq x y z
N MET A 1 -21.51 -8.05 31.05
CA MET A 1 -20.06 -7.82 30.96
C MET A 1 -19.61 -8.44 29.65
N SER A 2 -19.32 -7.63 28.63
CA SER A 2 -18.69 -8.15 27.41
C SER A 2 -17.37 -8.83 27.79
N PRO A 3 -17.00 -9.95 27.16
CA PRO A 3 -15.68 -10.53 27.40
C PRO A 3 -14.65 -9.45 27.06
N ALA A 4 -13.73 -9.16 27.99
CA ALA A 4 -12.61 -8.29 27.70
C ALA A 4 -11.91 -8.84 26.46
N SER A 5 -11.92 -8.09 25.36
CA SER A 5 -11.22 -8.45 24.14
C SER A 5 -9.76 -8.68 24.51
N LYS A 6 -9.17 -9.79 24.05
CA LYS A 6 -7.71 -9.97 24.13
C LYS A 6 -7.05 -8.71 23.55
N PRO A 7 -6.02 -8.14 24.19
CA PRO A 7 -5.27 -7.05 23.59
C PRO A 7 -4.77 -7.49 22.22
N LEU A 8 -4.99 -6.67 21.20
CA LEU A 8 -4.53 -6.94 19.83
C LEU A 8 -3.01 -7.05 19.82
N THR A 9 -2.49 -8.06 19.13
CA THR A 9 -1.05 -8.21 18.88
C THR A 9 -0.55 -7.05 18.03
N GLY A 10 0.47 -6.34 18.51
CA GLY A 10 1.08 -5.19 17.82
C GLY A 10 1.82 -5.60 16.54
N ILE A 11 2.21 -4.61 15.74
CA ILE A 11 2.75 -4.85 14.40
C ILE A 11 4.08 -5.63 14.43
N LEU A 12 4.98 -5.30 15.34
CA LEU A 12 6.28 -5.98 15.45
C LEU A 12 6.09 -7.39 16.01
N GLU A 13 5.22 -7.57 17.00
CA GLU A 13 4.93 -8.87 17.58
C GLU A 13 4.36 -9.85 16.53
N ARG A 14 3.49 -9.37 15.63
CA ARG A 14 3.00 -10.16 14.49
C ARG A 14 4.17 -10.58 13.59
N LEU A 15 4.96 -9.61 13.13
CA LEU A 15 6.05 -9.86 12.18
C LEU A 15 7.16 -10.74 12.77
N GLU A 16 7.52 -10.55 14.04
CA GLU A 16 8.52 -11.34 14.77
C GLU A 16 8.07 -12.79 15.00
N SER A 17 6.76 -13.01 15.19
CA SER A 17 6.19 -14.36 15.29
C SER A 17 6.11 -15.09 13.93
N GLY A 18 6.46 -14.41 12.84
CA GLY A 18 6.44 -14.94 11.48
C GLY A 18 5.08 -14.83 10.78
N GLU A 19 4.11 -14.12 11.36
CA GLU A 19 2.82 -13.84 10.72
C GLU A 19 3.01 -13.02 9.43
N VAL A 20 2.07 -13.21 8.50
CA VAL A 20 1.93 -12.34 7.31
C VAL A 20 0.88 -11.29 7.60
N VAL A 21 1.33 -10.03 7.65
CA VAL A 21 0.48 -8.85 7.76
C VAL A 21 0.02 -8.45 6.36
N ILE A 22 -1.29 -8.38 6.18
CA ILE A 22 -1.88 -7.94 4.91
C ILE A 22 -2.18 -6.45 5.01
N GLY A 23 -1.60 -5.65 4.12
CA GLY A 23 -1.94 -4.23 4.00
C GLY A 23 -3.32 -4.01 3.37
N ASP A 24 -3.84 -2.79 3.46
CA ASP A 24 -5.00 -2.38 2.66
C ASP A 24 -4.58 -2.00 1.23
N GLY A 25 -5.50 -1.37 0.49
CA GLY A 25 -5.35 -1.03 -0.91
C GLY A 25 -5.51 0.46 -1.19
N SER A 26 -6.01 0.79 -2.39
CA SER A 26 -6.13 2.17 -2.82
C SER A 26 -7.29 2.89 -2.16
N PHE A 27 -7.01 3.98 -1.45
CA PHE A 27 -8.06 4.91 -1.02
C PHE A 27 -8.34 5.97 -2.10
N LEU A 28 -7.31 6.68 -2.55
CA LEU A 28 -7.47 7.81 -3.46
C LEU A 28 -8.12 7.44 -4.80
N ILE A 29 -7.58 6.46 -5.52
CA ILE A 29 -8.10 6.06 -6.83
C ILE A 29 -9.48 5.40 -6.69
N SER A 30 -9.70 4.59 -5.65
CA SER A 30 -10.99 3.94 -5.45
C SER A 30 -12.07 4.94 -5.06
N LEU A 31 -11.77 5.95 -4.24
CA LEU A 31 -12.73 7.01 -3.89
C LEU A 31 -12.92 8.02 -5.03
N GLU A 32 -11.93 8.26 -5.89
CA GLU A 32 -12.09 9.06 -7.09
C GLU A 32 -13.08 8.41 -8.06
N LYS A 33 -12.90 7.11 -8.33
CA LYS A 33 -13.84 6.32 -9.14
C LYS A 33 -15.25 6.23 -8.54
N ARG A 34 -15.37 6.36 -7.21
CA ARG A 34 -16.64 6.40 -6.48
C ARG A 34 -17.24 7.82 -6.38
N GLY A 35 -16.53 8.85 -6.85
CA GLY A 35 -17.00 10.23 -6.89
C GLY A 35 -16.79 11.05 -5.61
N TYR A 36 -15.87 10.64 -4.73
CA TYR A 36 -15.61 11.30 -3.44
C TYR A 36 -14.24 11.97 -3.33
N VAL A 37 -13.31 11.68 -4.25
CA VAL A 37 -11.99 12.31 -4.31
C VAL A 37 -11.82 12.93 -5.69
N LYS A 38 -11.18 14.08 -5.76
CA LYS A 38 -10.87 14.74 -7.03
C LYS A 38 -9.43 14.46 -7.45
N ALA A 39 -9.26 13.94 -8.66
CA ALA A 39 -7.95 13.84 -9.29
C ALA A 39 -7.28 15.22 -9.43
N GLY A 40 -6.01 15.33 -9.02
CA GLY A 40 -5.27 16.59 -8.96
C GLY A 40 -4.34 16.61 -7.75
N LEU A 41 -4.71 17.34 -6.70
CA LEU A 41 -3.97 17.34 -5.43
C LEU A 41 -4.21 16.07 -4.59
N TRP A 42 -5.26 15.30 -4.91
CA TRP A 42 -5.57 14.04 -4.24
C TRP A 42 -5.74 14.19 -2.72
N THR A 43 -6.46 15.23 -2.29
CA THR A 43 -6.69 15.54 -0.88
C THR A 43 -7.83 14.68 -0.29
N PRO A 44 -7.82 14.41 1.03
CA PRO A 44 -8.78 13.50 1.68
C PRO A 44 -9.93 14.21 2.41
N GLU A 45 -10.42 15.35 1.92
CA GLU A 45 -11.58 16.05 2.52
C GLU A 45 -12.83 15.18 2.67
N ALA A 46 -12.94 14.09 1.90
CA ALA A 46 -13.99 13.09 2.00
C ALA A 46 -14.13 12.45 3.38
N VAL A 47 -13.10 12.48 4.23
CA VAL A 47 -13.22 12.00 5.63
C VAL A 47 -14.19 12.84 6.45
N ILE A 48 -14.35 14.13 6.10
CA ILE A 48 -15.30 15.05 6.73
C ILE A 48 -16.58 15.13 5.90
N GLU A 49 -16.46 15.30 4.58
CA GLU A 49 -17.60 15.56 3.70
C GLU A 49 -18.46 14.31 3.46
N HIS A 50 -17.81 13.14 3.41
CA HIS A 50 -18.40 11.86 3.03
C HIS A 50 -17.87 10.68 3.88
N PRO A 51 -17.91 10.74 5.22
CA PRO A 51 -17.30 9.75 6.11
C PRO A 51 -17.84 8.33 5.89
N ASP A 52 -19.09 8.19 5.47
CA ASP A 52 -19.70 6.89 5.16
C ASP A 52 -19.02 6.18 3.98
N ALA A 53 -18.61 6.92 2.96
CA ALA A 53 -17.89 6.37 1.81
C ALA A 53 -16.51 5.85 2.21
N VAL A 54 -15.78 6.64 3.01
CA VAL A 54 -14.46 6.28 3.53
C VAL A 54 -14.55 5.06 4.47
N ARG A 55 -15.51 5.09 5.41
CA ARG A 55 -15.76 3.96 6.33
C ARG A 55 -16.10 2.69 5.56
N GLN A 56 -16.95 2.78 4.55
CA GLN A 56 -17.33 1.63 3.75
C GLN A 56 -16.13 1.04 3.01
N LEU A 57 -15.23 1.86 2.49
CA LEU A 57 -14.01 1.38 1.84
C LEU A 57 -13.06 0.69 2.84
N HIS A 58 -12.84 1.25 4.04
CA HIS A 58 -12.13 0.55 5.11
C HIS A 58 -12.77 -0.80 5.44
N MET A 59 -14.10 -0.85 5.58
CA MET A 59 -14.84 -2.08 5.87
C MET A 59 -14.66 -3.13 4.78
N GLU A 60 -14.59 -2.72 3.51
CA GLU A 60 -14.34 -3.63 2.39
C GLU A 60 -12.92 -4.21 2.42
N PHE A 61 -11.90 -3.40 2.73
CA PHE A 61 -10.52 -3.89 2.90
C PHE A 61 -10.37 -4.79 4.13
N LEU A 62 -10.99 -4.45 5.26
CA LEU A 62 -11.03 -5.31 6.44
C LEU A 62 -11.68 -6.66 6.10
N ARG A 63 -12.83 -6.64 5.42
CA ARG A 63 -13.52 -7.87 4.98
C ARG A 63 -12.67 -8.67 4.00
N ALA A 64 -11.89 -8.01 3.15
CA ALA A 64 -10.96 -8.64 2.22
C ALA A 64 -9.77 -9.33 2.90
N GLY A 65 -9.52 -9.05 4.19
CA GLY A 65 -8.48 -9.69 4.98
C GLY A 65 -7.31 -8.77 5.34
N SER A 66 -7.43 -7.46 5.12
CA SER A 66 -6.43 -6.50 5.59
C SER A 66 -6.32 -6.51 7.11
N ASN A 67 -5.08 -6.51 7.60
CA ASN A 67 -4.70 -6.38 8.99
C ASN A 67 -4.31 -4.92 9.34
N VAL A 68 -4.35 -4.00 8.39
CA VAL A 68 -3.96 -2.59 8.59
C VAL A 68 -5.02 -1.68 7.96
N MET A 69 -5.57 -0.79 8.76
CA MET A 69 -6.35 0.35 8.31
C MET A 69 -5.43 1.57 8.34
N GLN A 70 -4.86 1.93 7.20
CA GLN A 70 -4.04 3.14 7.12
C GLN A 70 -4.96 4.37 7.20
N THR A 71 -4.59 5.38 7.98
CA THR A 71 -5.39 6.62 8.04
C THR A 71 -5.46 7.25 6.64
N PHE A 72 -6.65 7.67 6.21
CA PHE A 72 -6.82 8.35 4.92
C PHE A 72 -6.33 9.81 5.03
N THR A 73 -5.01 9.97 5.09
CA THR A 73 -4.31 11.24 5.43
C THR A 73 -3.23 11.62 4.42
N PHE A 74 -3.16 10.95 3.26
CA PHE A 74 -2.26 11.32 2.18
C PHE A 74 -2.47 12.79 1.79
N SER A 75 -1.39 13.57 1.68
CA SER A 75 -1.43 15.02 1.44
C SER A 75 -2.25 15.84 2.45
N ALA A 76 -2.64 15.29 3.61
CA ALA A 76 -3.33 16.03 4.67
C ALA A 76 -2.33 16.80 5.54
N SER A 77 -1.53 17.66 4.92
CA SER A 77 -0.48 18.44 5.56
C SER A 77 -0.78 19.94 5.45
N GLU A 78 -0.17 20.75 6.33
CA GLU A 78 -0.39 22.21 6.36
C GLU A 78 -0.12 22.87 4.99
N ASP A 79 0.88 22.39 4.25
CA ASP A 79 1.26 22.90 2.92
C ASP A 79 0.23 22.60 1.83
N ASN A 80 -0.66 21.62 2.03
CA ASN A 80 -1.65 21.20 1.03
C ASN A 80 -3.10 21.55 1.41
N MET A 81 -3.42 21.64 2.70
CA MET A 81 -4.80 21.82 3.19
C MET A 81 -5.00 23.04 4.11
N GLU A 82 -3.97 23.86 4.32
CA GLU A 82 -4.00 25.00 5.25
C GLU A 82 -4.65 24.60 6.60
N SER A 83 -5.42 25.47 7.26
CA SER A 83 -6.04 25.21 8.57
C SER A 83 -6.93 23.96 8.69
N LYS A 84 -7.30 23.28 7.59
CA LYS A 84 -8.16 22.09 7.64
C LYS A 84 -7.40 20.79 7.92
N TRP A 85 -6.07 20.79 7.79
CA TRP A 85 -5.27 19.57 7.84
C TRP A 85 -5.49 18.79 9.16
N GLU A 86 -5.55 19.47 10.30
CA GLU A 86 -5.64 18.85 11.62
C GLU A 86 -6.97 18.09 11.81
N ASP A 87 -8.09 18.74 11.51
CA ASP A 87 -9.44 18.15 11.60
C ASP A 87 -9.58 16.93 10.68
N VAL A 88 -9.01 17.03 9.47
CA VAL A 88 -9.00 15.93 8.49
C VAL A 88 -8.18 14.74 9.00
N ASN A 89 -6.99 14.95 9.56
CA ASN A 89 -6.18 13.86 10.13
C ASN A 89 -6.89 13.21 11.32
N ALA A 90 -7.49 14.01 12.21
CA ALA A 90 -8.20 13.52 13.38
C ALA A 90 -9.43 12.67 12.98
N ALA A 91 -10.22 13.12 12.01
CA ALA A 91 -11.38 12.38 11.52
C ALA A 91 -11.00 11.12 10.74
N ALA A 92 -9.95 11.17 9.93
CA ALA A 92 -9.41 10.01 9.23
C ALA A 92 -9.01 8.90 10.21
N TYR A 93 -8.36 9.27 11.31
CA TYR A 93 -8.05 8.33 12.39
C TYR A 93 -9.31 7.71 13.01
N ASP A 94 -10.31 8.53 13.35
CA ASP A 94 -11.51 8.04 14.02
C ASP A 94 -12.25 7.00 13.15
N LEU A 95 -12.32 7.22 11.84
CA LEU A 95 -12.90 6.27 10.88
C LEU A 95 -12.07 4.97 10.79
N ALA A 96 -10.75 5.07 10.66
CA ALA A 96 -9.87 3.91 10.60
C ALA A 96 -9.95 3.08 11.89
N ARG A 97 -9.97 3.73 13.06
CA ARG A 97 -10.08 3.08 14.37
C ARG A 97 -11.44 2.42 14.57
N GLU A 98 -12.52 3.06 14.16
CA GLU A 98 -13.87 2.48 14.21
C GLU A 98 -13.93 1.15 13.43
N VAL A 99 -13.34 1.11 12.25
CA VAL A 99 -13.34 -0.09 11.41
C VAL A 99 -12.35 -1.13 11.93
N ALA A 100 -11.13 -0.75 12.30
CA ALA A 100 -10.15 -1.67 12.87
C ALA A 100 -10.71 -2.42 14.10
N GLY A 101 -11.48 -1.73 14.95
CA GLY A 101 -12.14 -2.33 16.11
C GLY A 101 -13.21 -3.39 15.80
N LYS A 102 -13.60 -3.57 14.53
CA LYS A 102 -14.56 -4.59 14.07
C LYS A 102 -13.88 -5.87 13.59
N GLY A 103 -12.55 -5.95 13.59
CA GLY A 103 -11.81 -7.12 13.12
C GLY A 103 -10.40 -7.23 13.69
N ASP A 104 -9.59 -8.07 13.07
CA ASP A 104 -8.19 -8.29 13.44
C ASP A 104 -7.27 -7.34 12.67
N ALA A 105 -7.37 -6.04 12.96
CA ALA A 105 -6.61 -5.00 12.27
C ALA A 105 -6.07 -3.93 13.22
N LEU A 106 -4.93 -3.37 12.83
CA LEU A 106 -4.25 -2.24 13.46
C LEU A 106 -4.54 -0.95 12.68
N VAL A 107 -4.40 0.19 13.33
CA VAL A 107 -4.45 1.52 12.70
C VAL A 107 -3.03 2.05 12.51
N ALA A 108 -2.71 2.40 11.26
CA ALA A 108 -1.43 3.01 10.90
C ALA A 108 -1.60 4.50 10.59
N GLY A 109 -0.88 5.37 11.29
CA GLY A 109 -0.80 6.80 10.94
C GLY A 109 0.14 7.02 9.77
N GLY A 110 -0.39 7.46 8.63
CA GLY A 110 0.38 7.66 7.39
C GLY A 110 0.81 9.10 7.17
N ILE A 111 2.09 9.31 6.84
CA ILE A 111 2.64 10.55 6.27
C ILE A 111 3.30 10.26 4.92
N CYS A 112 3.42 11.29 4.07
CA CYS A 112 4.06 11.17 2.76
C CYS A 112 5.07 12.30 2.52
N GLN A 113 5.82 12.23 1.42
CA GLN A 113 6.71 13.32 1.01
C GLN A 113 5.97 14.66 0.93
N THR A 114 6.66 15.73 1.30
CA THR A 114 6.08 17.07 1.31
C THR A 114 6.06 17.66 -0.09
N SER A 115 5.10 18.55 -0.38
CA SER A 115 5.07 19.26 -1.67
C SER A 115 6.26 20.23 -1.84
N ILE A 116 6.89 20.61 -0.71
CA ILE A 116 7.91 21.65 -0.67
C ILE A 116 9.34 21.14 -0.86
N TYR A 117 9.63 19.85 -0.63
CA TYR A 117 11.00 19.33 -0.69
C TYR A 117 11.68 19.59 -2.05
N LYS A 118 10.94 19.45 -3.15
CA LYS A 118 11.44 19.71 -4.51
C LYS A 118 11.91 21.16 -4.72
N TYR A 119 11.37 22.12 -3.96
CA TYR A 119 11.65 23.55 -4.11
C TYR A 119 12.49 24.13 -2.96
N HIS A 120 12.38 23.52 -1.76
CA HIS A 120 12.94 24.01 -0.51
C HIS A 120 13.47 22.82 0.30
N LYS A 121 14.77 22.55 0.21
CA LYS A 121 15.45 21.49 0.97
C LYS A 121 15.85 21.93 2.40
N GLU A 122 15.03 22.76 3.04
CA GLU A 122 15.28 23.21 4.40
C GLU A 122 14.77 22.16 5.40
N GLU A 123 15.69 21.31 5.86
CA GLU A 123 15.40 20.17 6.76
C GLU A 123 14.50 20.55 7.94
N ALA A 124 14.80 21.66 8.63
CA ALA A 124 14.04 22.11 9.81
C ALA A 124 12.56 22.38 9.48
N ARG A 125 12.29 22.97 8.31
CA ARG A 125 10.93 23.27 7.85
C ARG A 125 10.17 22.00 7.48
N ILE A 126 10.83 21.07 6.80
CA ILE A 126 10.20 19.80 6.40
C ILE A 126 9.92 18.91 7.62
N LYS A 127 10.89 18.78 8.53
CA LYS A 127 10.69 18.06 9.80
C LYS A 127 9.58 18.65 10.63
N LYS A 128 9.36 19.97 10.57
CA LYS A 128 8.21 20.62 11.24
C LYS A 128 6.87 20.11 10.68
N LEU A 129 6.74 19.97 9.36
CA LEU A 129 5.50 19.46 8.73
C LEU A 129 5.21 18.02 9.15
N PHE A 130 6.22 17.15 9.16
CA PHE A 130 6.06 15.78 9.66
C PHE A 130 5.68 15.74 11.14
N ARG A 131 6.26 16.62 11.96
CA ARG A 131 5.98 16.66 13.40
C ARG A 131 4.55 17.11 13.71
N GLN A 132 4.01 18.05 12.93
CA GLN A 132 2.60 18.46 13.05
C GLN A 132 1.64 17.27 12.88
N GLN A 133 1.83 16.44 11.85
CA GLN A 133 1.01 15.24 11.67
C GLN A 133 1.26 14.19 12.76
N LEU A 134 2.53 14.02 13.18
CA LEU A 134 2.89 13.11 14.28
C LEU A 134 2.18 13.49 15.60
N GLU A 135 2.05 14.77 15.92
CA GLU A 135 1.36 15.23 17.13
C GLU A 135 -0.11 14.77 17.16
N VAL A 136 -0.80 14.83 16.01
CA VAL A 136 -2.18 14.30 15.87
C VAL A 136 -2.19 12.78 16.11
N PHE A 137 -1.30 12.03 15.47
CA PHE A 137 -1.25 10.57 15.61
C PHE A 137 -0.84 10.11 17.02
N ALA A 138 0.04 10.86 17.69
CA ALA A 138 0.44 10.62 19.07
C ALA A 138 -0.74 10.83 20.02
N TRP A 139 -1.47 11.93 19.88
CA TRP A 139 -2.68 12.21 20.67
C TRP A 139 -3.78 11.18 20.42
N LYS A 140 -4.00 10.81 19.15
CA LYS A 140 -5.00 9.81 18.76
C LYS A 140 -4.61 8.38 19.12
N ASN A 141 -3.33 8.11 19.40
CA ASN A 141 -2.83 6.81 19.81
C ASN A 141 -2.97 5.72 18.72
N VAL A 142 -2.37 5.97 17.56
CA VAL A 142 -2.19 4.96 16.48
C VAL A 142 -1.41 3.74 16.97
N ASP A 143 -1.56 2.60 16.31
CA ASP A 143 -0.85 1.38 16.70
C ASP A 143 0.60 1.37 16.19
N PHE A 144 0.83 1.93 15.00
CA PHE A 144 2.14 2.18 14.40
C PHE A 144 2.08 3.31 13.35
N LEU A 145 3.23 3.70 12.81
CA LEU A 145 3.37 4.81 11.86
C LEU A 145 3.95 4.32 10.52
N ILE A 146 3.51 4.93 9.42
CA ILE A 146 4.02 4.67 8.07
C ILE A 146 4.45 6.00 7.45
N ALA A 147 5.71 6.09 7.02
CA ALA A 147 6.18 7.11 6.08
C ALA A 147 6.23 6.48 4.68
N GLU A 148 5.33 6.86 3.79
CA GLU A 148 5.20 6.27 2.45
C GLU A 148 5.33 7.30 1.32
N TYR A 149 5.50 6.84 0.08
CA TYR A 149 5.54 7.71 -1.09
C TYR A 149 6.66 8.76 -1.01
N PHE A 150 7.90 8.28 -0.91
CA PHE A 150 9.11 9.10 -0.96
C PHE A 150 9.97 8.75 -2.19
N GLU A 151 10.24 9.75 -3.03
CA GLU A 151 11.12 9.67 -4.20
C GLU A 151 12.60 9.91 -3.85
N HIS A 152 12.87 10.51 -2.68
CA HIS A 152 14.20 10.86 -2.20
C HIS A 152 14.43 10.27 -0.81
N VAL A 153 15.49 9.48 -0.65
CA VAL A 153 15.77 8.83 0.65
C VAL A 153 16.15 9.86 1.71
N GLU A 154 16.71 11.00 1.31
CA GLU A 154 17.04 12.09 2.23
C GLU A 154 15.81 12.57 3.01
N GLU A 155 14.71 12.85 2.30
CA GLU A 155 13.47 13.26 2.93
C GLU A 155 12.82 12.12 3.74
N ALA A 156 12.87 10.90 3.23
CA ALA A 156 12.36 9.71 3.93
C ALA A 156 13.10 9.45 5.25
N VAL A 157 14.41 9.71 5.30
CA VAL A 157 15.21 9.65 6.54
C VAL A 157 14.75 10.71 7.53
N TRP A 158 14.50 11.95 7.09
CA TRP A 158 13.98 12.99 7.97
C TRP A 158 12.60 12.66 8.53
N ALA A 159 11.73 12.05 7.70
CA ALA A 159 10.44 11.56 8.14
C ALA A 159 10.60 10.46 9.20
N ALA A 160 11.45 9.46 8.95
CA ALA A 160 11.74 8.39 9.89
C ALA A 160 12.26 8.91 11.24
N GLU A 161 13.22 9.83 11.22
CA GLU A 161 13.79 10.44 12.43
C GLU A 161 12.73 11.18 13.25
N VAL A 162 11.83 11.93 12.61
CA VAL A 162 10.72 12.61 13.29
C VAL A 162 9.73 11.61 13.85
N LEU A 163 9.29 10.62 13.07
CA LEU A 163 8.33 9.62 13.55
C LEU A 163 8.89 8.80 14.74
N LYS A 164 10.21 8.62 14.81
CA LYS A 164 10.90 7.96 15.93
C LYS A 164 10.97 8.77 17.21
N GLU A 165 10.58 10.06 17.20
CA GLU A 165 10.34 10.84 18.42
C GLU A 165 9.15 10.30 19.22
N ASN A 166 8.31 9.46 18.60
CA ASN A 166 7.23 8.72 19.24
C ASN A 166 7.62 7.25 19.47
N ASP A 167 7.10 6.63 20.54
CA ASP A 167 7.44 5.25 20.93
C ASP A 167 6.81 4.15 20.03
N ARG A 168 6.11 4.55 18.97
CA ARG A 168 5.44 3.62 18.05
C ARG A 168 6.42 3.02 17.03
N PRO A 169 6.19 1.77 16.58
CA PRO A 169 6.94 1.21 15.45
C PRO A 169 6.78 2.08 14.20
N VAL A 170 7.86 2.21 13.42
CA VAL A 170 7.90 3.00 12.19
C VAL A 170 8.19 2.10 11.01
N ALA A 171 7.30 2.13 10.02
CA ALA A 171 7.52 1.60 8.69
C ALA A 171 7.87 2.72 7.71
N VAL A 172 8.79 2.48 6.79
CA VAL A 172 9.12 3.45 5.74
C VAL A 172 9.17 2.78 4.38
N THR A 173 8.36 3.26 3.44
CA THR A 173 8.34 2.77 2.06
C THR A 173 8.61 3.91 1.08
N MET A 174 9.37 3.60 0.04
CA MET A 174 9.71 4.55 -1.02
C MET A 174 9.00 4.21 -2.32
N CYS A 175 8.72 5.22 -3.15
CA CYS A 175 8.10 5.03 -4.46
C CYS A 175 9.13 4.99 -5.60
N ILE A 176 10.17 4.18 -5.41
CA ILE A 176 11.33 4.07 -6.30
C ILE A 176 11.42 2.71 -6.99
N GLY A 177 12.05 2.69 -8.16
CA GLY A 177 12.33 1.47 -8.92
C GLY A 177 13.71 0.86 -8.63
N PRO A 178 14.11 -0.17 -9.37
CA PRO A 178 15.44 -0.80 -9.26
C PRO A 178 16.59 0.16 -9.55
N GLU A 179 16.33 1.24 -10.30
CA GLU A 179 17.31 2.30 -10.61
C GLU A 179 17.67 3.17 -9.39
N GLY A 180 16.93 3.06 -8.29
CA GLY A 180 17.17 3.83 -7.06
C GLY A 180 16.35 5.11 -6.97
N ASP A 181 16.67 5.92 -5.98
CA ASP A 181 16.00 7.19 -5.70
C ASP A 181 16.35 8.28 -6.73
N MET A 182 15.69 9.44 -6.64
CA MET A 182 15.90 10.53 -7.59
C MET A 182 17.28 11.21 -7.53
N HIS A 183 18.14 10.82 -6.59
CA HIS A 183 19.57 11.18 -6.55
C HIS A 183 20.49 9.99 -6.93
N ASP A 184 19.94 8.96 -7.56
CA ASP A 184 20.64 7.73 -7.96
C ASP A 184 21.18 6.91 -6.77
N THR A 185 20.62 7.13 -5.57
CA THR A 185 20.91 6.28 -4.41
C THR A 185 20.28 4.92 -4.64
N THR A 186 21.10 3.86 -4.64
CA THR A 186 20.63 2.50 -4.91
C THR A 186 19.57 2.06 -3.89
N PRO A 187 18.63 1.15 -4.26
CA PRO A 187 17.63 0.66 -3.32
C PRO A 187 18.23 0.04 -2.05
N GLY A 188 19.35 -0.68 -2.18
CA GLY A 188 20.08 -1.25 -1.05
C GLY A 188 20.57 -0.18 -0.07
N GLU A 189 21.22 0.87 -0.57
CA GLU A 189 21.65 1.99 0.27
C GLU A 189 20.47 2.74 0.87
N CYS A 190 19.37 2.90 0.12
CA CYS A 190 18.15 3.50 0.64
C CYS A 190 17.63 2.73 1.87
N ALA A 191 17.44 1.42 1.75
CA ALA A 191 16.98 0.57 2.84
C ALA A 191 17.92 0.66 4.06
N MET A 192 19.24 0.64 3.85
CA MET A 192 20.21 0.80 4.94
C MET A 192 20.05 2.13 5.68
N ARG A 193 19.86 3.23 4.95
CA ARG A 193 19.67 4.57 5.54
C ARG A 193 18.38 4.65 6.34
N LEU A 194 17.28 4.09 5.82
CA LEU A 194 15.99 4.04 6.51
C LEU A 194 16.06 3.27 7.83
N VAL A 195 16.71 2.10 7.84
CA VAL A 195 16.89 1.29 9.06
C VAL A 195 17.77 2.03 10.09
N LYS A 196 18.85 2.67 9.64
CA LYS A 196 19.71 3.49 10.53
C LYS A 196 18.98 4.71 11.11
N ALA A 197 18.01 5.26 10.37
CA ALA A 197 17.12 6.32 10.85
C ALA A 197 16.05 5.81 11.84
N GLY A 198 15.97 4.50 12.06
CA GLY A 198 15.13 3.87 13.09
C GLY A 198 13.89 3.14 12.56
N ALA A 199 13.72 3.01 11.24
CA ALA A 199 12.66 2.20 10.66
C ALA A 199 12.83 0.72 11.01
N SER A 200 11.78 0.10 11.54
CA SER A 200 11.77 -1.35 11.84
C SER A 200 11.21 -2.19 10.68
N ILE A 201 10.47 -1.52 9.78
CA ILE A 201 9.86 -2.11 8.59
C ILE A 201 10.26 -1.21 7.41
N VAL A 202 10.80 -1.77 6.33
CA VAL A 202 11.22 -1.01 5.14
C VAL A 202 10.76 -1.66 3.85
N GLY A 203 10.60 -0.85 2.80
CA GLY A 203 10.42 -1.37 1.45
C GLY A 203 9.92 -0.35 0.45
N VAL A 204 9.00 -0.76 -0.43
CA VAL A 204 8.50 0.09 -1.52
C VAL A 204 6.98 0.12 -1.63
N ASN A 205 6.44 1.26 -2.05
CA ASN A 205 5.03 1.42 -2.35
C ASN A 205 4.83 2.29 -3.60
N CYS A 206 3.68 2.15 -4.27
CA CYS A 206 3.27 2.98 -5.42
C CYS A 206 4.26 2.94 -6.61
N CYS A 207 4.03 3.83 -7.58
CA CYS A 207 4.78 4.13 -8.82
C CYS A 207 5.07 2.98 -9.81
N PHE A 208 5.18 1.74 -9.34
CA PHE A 208 5.56 0.58 -10.11
C PHE A 208 4.62 -0.59 -9.85
N GLY A 209 4.33 -1.37 -10.89
CA GLY A 209 3.59 -2.62 -10.78
C GLY A 209 4.34 -3.71 -10.01
N PRO A 210 3.66 -4.83 -9.71
CA PRO A 210 4.16 -5.84 -8.77
C PRO A 210 5.53 -6.42 -9.12
N GLU A 211 5.79 -6.73 -10.39
CA GLU A 211 7.07 -7.32 -10.83
C GLU A 211 8.26 -6.38 -10.54
N THR A 212 8.14 -5.12 -10.93
CA THR A 212 9.20 -4.11 -10.74
C THR A 212 9.42 -3.82 -9.27
N SER A 213 8.34 -3.72 -8.47
CA SER A 213 8.46 -3.53 -7.02
C SER A 213 9.20 -4.68 -6.33
N LEU A 214 8.96 -5.93 -6.73
CA LEU A 214 9.67 -7.08 -6.15
C LEU A 214 11.16 -7.11 -6.52
N LYS A 215 11.53 -6.67 -7.72
CA LYS A 215 12.95 -6.47 -8.08
C LYS A 215 13.62 -5.42 -7.19
N THR A 216 12.93 -4.31 -6.92
CA THR A 216 13.44 -3.31 -5.98
C THR A 216 13.59 -3.88 -4.57
N MET A 217 12.62 -4.68 -4.11
CA MET A 217 12.68 -5.33 -2.79
C MET A 217 13.84 -6.31 -2.66
N GLU A 218 14.19 -7.04 -3.72
CA GLU A 218 15.36 -7.91 -3.75
C GLU A 218 16.65 -7.10 -3.52
N LEU A 219 16.82 -5.98 -4.24
CA LEU A 219 17.97 -5.08 -4.07
C LEU A 219 18.01 -4.43 -2.67
N MET A 220 16.86 -4.04 -2.12
CA MET A 220 16.77 -3.52 -0.75
C MET A 220 17.22 -4.57 0.27
N LYS A 221 16.74 -5.81 0.11
CA LYS A 221 17.09 -6.95 0.99
C LYS A 221 18.59 -7.25 0.91
N GLU A 222 19.16 -7.32 -0.29
CA GLU A 222 20.60 -7.53 -0.48
C GLU A 222 21.45 -6.45 0.23
N GLY A 223 21.05 -5.18 0.10
CA GLY A 223 21.74 -4.07 0.79
C GLY A 223 21.72 -4.21 2.32
N LEU A 224 20.57 -4.61 2.89
CA LEU A 224 20.45 -4.87 4.33
C LEU A 224 21.32 -6.05 4.78
N GLU A 225 21.30 -7.15 4.02
CA GLU A 225 22.09 -8.35 4.31
C GLU A 225 23.60 -8.06 4.27
N GLN A 226 24.08 -7.35 3.24
CA GLN A 226 25.47 -6.93 3.11
C GLN A 226 25.92 -6.01 4.26
N ALA A 227 25.01 -5.15 4.74
CA ALA A 227 25.28 -4.26 5.87
C ALA A 227 25.13 -4.94 7.25
N GLY A 228 24.68 -6.19 7.30
CA GLY A 228 24.36 -6.88 8.56
C GLY A 228 23.21 -6.24 9.34
N LEU A 229 22.34 -5.49 8.67
CA LEU A 229 21.18 -4.83 9.25
C LEU A 229 19.95 -5.74 9.15
N LYS A 230 19.07 -5.67 10.16
CA LYS A 230 17.81 -6.40 10.19
C LYS A 230 16.64 -5.42 10.18
N ALA A 231 15.66 -5.70 9.32
CA ALA A 231 14.37 -5.04 9.30
C ALA A 231 13.34 -6.00 8.67
N HIS A 232 12.07 -5.78 8.96
CA HIS A 232 11.00 -6.47 8.24
C HIS A 232 10.79 -5.83 6.86
N LEU A 233 10.43 -6.64 5.88
CA LEU A 233 10.21 -6.18 4.51
C LEU A 233 8.72 -5.93 4.24
N MET A 234 8.44 -4.84 3.55
CA MET A 234 7.09 -4.36 3.21
C MET A 234 6.98 -4.01 1.73
N VAL A 235 5.89 -4.42 1.07
CA VAL A 235 5.67 -4.07 -0.33
C VAL A 235 4.20 -3.80 -0.63
N GLN A 236 3.93 -2.66 -1.26
CA GLN A 236 2.59 -2.21 -1.66
C GLN A 236 2.63 -1.63 -3.09
N PRO A 237 2.73 -2.47 -4.13
CA PRO A 237 2.89 -2.02 -5.51
C PRO A 237 1.61 -1.36 -6.05
N LEU A 238 1.68 -0.83 -7.27
CA LEU A 238 0.51 -0.47 -8.05
C LEU A 238 -0.34 -1.70 -8.39
N GLY A 239 -1.66 -1.53 -8.41
CA GLY A 239 -2.60 -2.48 -8.98
C GLY A 239 -2.66 -2.39 -10.51
N PHE A 240 -1.58 -1.93 -11.14
CA PHE A 240 -1.46 -1.68 -12.57
C PHE A 240 -0.19 -2.35 -13.12
N HIS A 241 -0.29 -2.88 -14.33
CA HIS A 241 0.83 -3.34 -15.15
C HIS A 241 1.53 -2.14 -15.79
N THR A 242 2.80 -1.95 -15.43
CA THR A 242 3.60 -0.79 -15.86
C THR A 242 5.01 -1.17 -16.38
N PRO A 243 5.12 -2.13 -17.32
CA PRO A 243 6.41 -2.58 -17.85
C PRO A 243 7.14 -1.52 -18.69
N ASP A 244 6.46 -0.44 -19.03
CA ASP A 244 6.91 0.70 -19.84
C ASP A 244 7.25 1.95 -19.02
N CYS A 245 7.19 1.88 -17.69
CA CYS A 245 7.65 2.97 -16.84
C CYS A 245 9.16 3.19 -16.93
N GLY A 246 9.56 4.46 -16.99
CA GLY A 246 10.90 4.88 -16.62
C GLY A 246 11.07 5.03 -15.10
N LYS A 247 12.14 5.69 -14.70
CA LYS A 247 12.52 5.91 -13.29
C LYS A 247 11.46 6.64 -12.44
N GLU A 248 10.65 7.49 -13.06
CA GLU A 248 9.60 8.29 -12.42
C GLU A 248 8.30 7.49 -12.16
N GLY A 249 8.23 6.25 -12.66
CA GLY A 249 7.07 5.39 -12.49
C GLY A 249 5.89 5.78 -13.38
N PHE A 250 4.68 5.40 -12.94
CA PHE A 250 3.45 5.50 -13.75
C PHE A 250 2.92 6.91 -13.97
N VAL A 251 3.40 7.91 -13.22
CA VAL A 251 2.91 9.29 -13.32
C VAL A 251 3.26 9.91 -14.68
N ASP A 252 4.36 9.49 -15.29
CA ASP A 252 4.81 9.95 -16.61
C ASP A 252 4.28 9.10 -17.76
N LEU A 253 3.50 8.05 -17.46
CA LEU A 253 2.79 7.35 -18.52
C LEU A 253 1.68 8.25 -19.08
N PRO A 254 1.51 8.33 -20.42
CA PRO A 254 0.48 9.16 -21.04
C PRO A 254 -0.95 8.84 -20.59
N GLU A 255 -1.17 7.64 -20.06
CA GLU A 255 -2.47 7.22 -19.53
C GLU A 255 -2.77 7.73 -18.12
N TYR A 256 -1.81 8.26 -17.37
CA TYR A 256 -2.05 8.72 -16.02
C TYR A 256 -2.91 10.00 -15.97
N PRO A 257 -3.90 10.12 -15.07
CA PRO A 257 -4.51 9.05 -14.27
C PRO A 257 -5.73 8.39 -14.93
N PHE A 258 -6.22 8.90 -16.07
CA PHE A 258 -7.57 8.62 -16.60
C PHE A 258 -7.66 7.58 -17.73
N GLY A 259 -6.56 6.92 -18.08
CA GLY A 259 -6.50 5.89 -19.12
C GLY A 259 -5.91 4.55 -18.65
N LEU A 260 -5.74 4.37 -17.34
CA LEU A 260 -5.03 3.23 -16.76
C LEU A 260 -5.85 1.93 -16.73
N GLU A 261 -7.11 1.93 -17.19
CA GLU A 261 -8.04 0.80 -17.03
C GLU A 261 -7.54 -0.51 -17.66
N SER A 262 -6.84 -0.45 -18.81
CA SER A 262 -6.29 -1.67 -19.44
C SER A 262 -5.11 -2.26 -18.68
N ARG A 263 -4.53 -1.50 -17.75
CA ARG A 263 -3.37 -1.91 -16.98
C ARG A 263 -3.78 -2.57 -15.67
N VAL A 264 -5.05 -2.50 -15.25
CA VAL A 264 -5.51 -3.05 -13.96
C VAL A 264 -5.17 -4.53 -13.85
N ALA A 265 -4.48 -4.89 -12.76
CA ALA A 265 -4.14 -6.27 -12.46
C ALA A 265 -5.40 -7.12 -12.27
N THR A 266 -5.30 -8.39 -12.62
CA THR A 266 -6.31 -9.38 -12.28
C THR A 266 -6.05 -9.92 -10.87
N ARG A 267 -7.04 -10.60 -10.28
CA ARG A 267 -6.83 -11.31 -9.01
C ARG A 267 -5.74 -12.39 -9.10
N TRP A 268 -5.53 -12.96 -10.28
CA TRP A 268 -4.54 -14.01 -10.51
C TRP A 268 -3.12 -13.41 -10.57
N ASP A 269 -2.99 -12.21 -11.18
CA ASP A 269 -1.74 -11.44 -11.13
C ASP A 269 -1.35 -11.14 -9.68
N ILE A 270 -2.34 -10.78 -8.84
CA ILE A 270 -2.11 -10.48 -7.42
C ILE A 270 -1.79 -11.74 -6.60
N GLN A 271 -2.39 -12.90 -6.90
CA GLN A 271 -1.98 -14.16 -6.27
C GLN A 271 -0.54 -14.52 -6.62
N LYS A 272 -0.14 -14.40 -7.89
CA LYS A 272 1.25 -14.59 -8.31
C LYS A 272 2.20 -13.65 -7.54
N TYR A 273 1.89 -12.35 -7.50
CA TYR A 273 2.64 -11.36 -6.75
C TYR A 273 2.76 -11.71 -5.26
N ALA A 274 1.66 -12.07 -4.60
CA ALA A 274 1.66 -12.38 -3.17
C ALA A 274 2.55 -13.60 -2.86
N ARG A 275 2.51 -14.63 -3.71
CA ARG A 275 3.38 -15.79 -3.60
C ARG A 275 4.86 -15.42 -3.78
N GLU A 276 5.18 -14.63 -4.80
CA GLU A 276 6.56 -14.18 -5.06
C GLU A 276 7.08 -13.30 -3.92
N ALA A 277 6.27 -12.35 -3.42
CA ALA A 277 6.60 -11.52 -2.26
C ALA A 277 6.89 -12.34 -1.01
N TYR A 278 6.01 -13.30 -0.70
CA TYR A 278 6.19 -14.18 0.46
C TYR A 278 7.48 -15.00 0.37
N ASN A 279 7.76 -15.58 -0.80
CA ASN A 279 8.96 -16.36 -1.08
C ASN A 279 10.24 -15.52 -0.99
N LEU A 280 10.19 -14.24 -1.38
CA LEU A 280 11.31 -13.30 -1.23
C LEU A 280 11.61 -12.98 0.25
N GLY A 281 10.68 -13.27 1.16
CA GLY A 281 10.80 -13.01 2.60
C GLY A 281 9.99 -11.79 3.07
N VAL A 282 9.16 -11.21 2.20
CA VAL A 282 8.27 -10.11 2.58
C VAL A 282 7.18 -10.64 3.52
N ARG A 283 6.88 -9.89 4.58
CA ARG A 283 5.87 -10.26 5.59
C ARG A 283 4.80 -9.19 5.81
N TYR A 284 5.03 -7.97 5.33
CA TYR A 284 3.95 -7.00 5.10
C TYR A 284 3.67 -6.93 3.60
N ILE A 285 2.53 -7.46 3.17
CA ILE A 285 2.16 -7.56 1.74
C ILE A 285 0.81 -6.87 1.55
N GLY A 286 0.78 -5.78 0.79
CA GLY A 286 -0.46 -5.01 0.54
C GLY A 286 -0.48 -4.46 -0.89
N GLY A 287 -1.16 -3.34 -1.08
CA GLY A 287 -1.13 -2.64 -2.37
C GLY A 287 -1.39 -1.15 -2.25
N CYS A 288 -1.11 -0.42 -3.32
CA CYS A 288 -1.29 1.02 -3.41
C CYS A 288 -2.33 1.37 -4.49
N CYS A 289 -2.10 2.42 -5.29
CA CYS A 289 -3.01 2.88 -6.34
C CYS A 289 -3.45 1.75 -7.30
N GLY A 290 -4.76 1.56 -7.45
CA GLY A 290 -5.37 0.50 -8.26
C GLY A 290 -5.72 -0.81 -7.51
N PHE A 291 -5.29 -0.97 -6.26
CA PHE A 291 -5.74 -2.09 -5.43
C PHE A 291 -7.16 -1.89 -4.91
N GLU A 292 -8.11 -2.64 -5.47
CA GLU A 292 -9.48 -2.76 -4.97
C GLU A 292 -9.61 -3.88 -3.93
N PRO A 293 -10.72 -3.97 -3.17
CA PRO A 293 -10.89 -4.99 -2.14
C PRO A 293 -10.68 -6.44 -2.62
N TYR A 294 -11.01 -6.75 -3.88
CA TYR A 294 -10.78 -8.10 -4.40
C TYR A 294 -9.31 -8.43 -4.66
N HIS A 295 -8.45 -7.42 -4.83
CA HIS A 295 -7.00 -7.59 -4.90
C HIS A 295 -6.43 -7.95 -3.53
N ILE A 296 -6.85 -7.25 -2.47
CA ILE A 296 -6.46 -7.59 -1.10
C ILE A 296 -6.92 -9.00 -0.72
N ARG A 297 -8.14 -9.38 -1.12
CA ARG A 297 -8.62 -10.76 -0.97
C ARG A 297 -7.72 -11.76 -1.68
N ALA A 298 -7.21 -11.45 -2.88
CA ALA A 298 -6.30 -12.35 -3.60
C ALA A 298 -5.00 -12.60 -2.84
N ILE A 299 -4.40 -11.57 -2.21
CA ILE A 299 -3.23 -11.74 -1.32
C ILE A 299 -3.59 -12.71 -0.19
N ALA A 300 -4.71 -12.44 0.49
CA ALA A 300 -5.17 -13.23 1.62
C ALA A 300 -5.50 -14.68 1.26
N GLU A 301 -6.08 -14.93 0.09
CA GLU A 301 -6.42 -16.27 -0.41
C GLU A 301 -5.19 -17.05 -0.85
N GLU A 302 -4.21 -16.41 -1.51
CA GLU A 302 -2.97 -17.07 -1.90
C GLU A 302 -2.18 -17.55 -0.68
N LEU A 303 -2.14 -16.71 0.37
CA LEU A 303 -1.37 -16.97 1.58
C LEU A 303 -2.21 -17.60 2.71
N ALA A 304 -3.44 -18.01 2.41
CA ALA A 304 -4.30 -18.72 3.35
C ALA A 304 -3.67 -20.02 3.88
N PRO A 305 -2.96 -20.84 3.08
CA PRO A 305 -2.27 -22.03 3.60
C PRO A 305 -1.21 -21.70 4.65
N GLU A 306 -0.46 -20.61 4.47
CA GLU A 306 0.56 -20.14 5.41
C GLU A 306 -0.05 -19.49 6.66
N ARG A 307 -1.15 -18.74 6.50
CA ARG A 307 -1.83 -18.03 7.59
C ARG A 307 -2.79 -18.91 8.38
N GLY A 308 -3.25 -20.02 7.81
CA GLY A 308 -4.18 -20.97 8.43
C GLY A 308 -5.65 -20.58 8.37
N PHE A 309 -6.03 -19.51 7.65
CA PHE A 309 -7.42 -19.08 7.51
C PHE A 309 -7.65 -18.29 6.21
N LEU A 310 -8.92 -18.25 5.78
CA LEU A 310 -9.40 -17.41 4.68
C LEU A 310 -10.03 -16.13 5.23
N PRO A 311 -9.98 -15.00 4.48
CA PRO A 311 -10.65 -13.78 4.90
C PRO A 311 -12.19 -13.89 4.78
N PRO A 312 -12.97 -13.08 5.51
CA PRO A 312 -14.43 -13.09 5.42
C PRO A 312 -14.98 -12.88 4.00
N ALA A 313 -14.29 -12.10 3.16
CA ALA A 313 -14.70 -11.88 1.77
C ALA A 313 -14.69 -13.16 0.92
N SER A 314 -13.95 -14.21 1.32
CA SER A 314 -13.92 -15.49 0.61
C SER A 314 -15.21 -16.29 0.75
N GLU A 315 -16.10 -15.96 1.69
CA GLU A 315 -17.47 -16.51 1.75
C GLU A 315 -18.27 -16.26 0.46
N LYS A 316 -17.91 -15.22 -0.30
CA LYS A 316 -18.52 -14.84 -1.59
C LYS A 316 -17.57 -15.11 -2.76
N HIS A 317 -16.61 -16.00 -2.57
CA HIS A 317 -15.65 -16.39 -3.59
C HIS A 317 -15.41 -17.91 -3.56
N GLY A 318 -14.67 -18.41 -4.54
CA GLY A 318 -14.27 -19.80 -4.61
C GLY A 318 -12.87 -19.88 -5.20
N SER A 319 -12.06 -20.81 -4.68
CA SER A 319 -10.69 -21.07 -5.13
C SER A 319 -10.64 -21.20 -6.66
N TRP A 320 -9.78 -20.42 -7.30
CA TRP A 320 -9.44 -20.50 -8.74
C TRP A 320 -10.65 -20.64 -9.69
N GLY A 321 -11.73 -19.92 -9.38
CA GLY A 321 -12.93 -19.90 -10.22
C GLY A 321 -13.92 -21.04 -9.97
N SER A 322 -13.79 -21.83 -8.90
CA SER A 322 -14.72 -22.91 -8.52
C SER A 322 -16.19 -22.49 -8.41
N GLY A 323 -16.47 -21.20 -8.19
CA GLY A 323 -17.85 -20.68 -8.32
C GLY A 323 -18.49 -20.90 -9.70
N LEU A 324 -17.70 -21.22 -10.73
CA LEU A 324 -18.15 -21.52 -12.08
C LEU A 324 -18.50 -23.00 -12.31
N ASP A 325 -18.23 -23.91 -11.36
CA ASP A 325 -18.40 -25.36 -11.51
C ASP A 325 -19.83 -25.79 -11.86
N MET A 326 -20.82 -25.00 -11.44
CA MET A 326 -22.25 -25.30 -11.67
C MET A 326 -22.84 -24.55 -12.87
N HIS A 327 -22.02 -23.83 -13.64
CA HIS A 327 -22.50 -23.06 -14.78
C HIS A 327 -23.09 -23.99 -15.87
N THR A 328 -24.17 -23.61 -16.56
CA THR A 328 -24.84 -24.46 -17.56
C THR A 328 -23.98 -24.80 -18.79
N LYS A 329 -23.17 -23.84 -19.25
CA LYS A 329 -22.25 -23.98 -20.40
C LYS A 329 -20.98 -24.79 -20.05
N PRO A 330 -20.67 -25.89 -20.76
CA PRO A 330 -19.49 -26.72 -20.47
C PRO A 330 -18.15 -25.97 -20.52
N TRP A 331 -17.96 -25.08 -21.50
CA TRP A 331 -16.71 -24.31 -21.63
C TRP A 331 -16.53 -23.24 -20.55
N VAL A 332 -17.58 -22.88 -19.80
CA VAL A 332 -17.46 -21.98 -18.64
C VAL A 332 -17.02 -22.78 -17.42
N ARG A 333 -17.58 -23.97 -17.19
CA ARG A 333 -17.13 -24.89 -16.12
C ARG A 333 -15.67 -25.29 -16.30
N ALA A 334 -15.23 -25.51 -17.54
CA ALA A 334 -13.83 -25.86 -17.85
C ALA A 334 -12.80 -24.80 -17.39
N ARG A 335 -13.26 -23.59 -17.03
CA ARG A 335 -12.42 -22.49 -16.50
C ARG A 335 -12.24 -22.56 -14.99
N ALA A 336 -13.02 -23.37 -14.27
CA ALA A 336 -13.03 -23.45 -12.81
C ALA A 336 -11.82 -24.22 -12.25
N ARG A 337 -10.61 -23.82 -12.66
CA ARG A 337 -9.37 -24.51 -12.31
C ARG A 337 -8.19 -23.56 -12.40
N ARG A 338 -7.21 -23.75 -11.52
CA ARG A 338 -5.98 -22.95 -11.44
C ARG A 338 -5.27 -22.85 -12.78
N ASP A 339 -4.97 -24.00 -13.37
CA ASP A 339 -4.28 -24.11 -14.66
C ASP A 339 -4.91 -23.28 -15.79
N TYR A 340 -6.24 -23.07 -15.79
CA TYR A 340 -6.86 -22.21 -16.80
C TYR A 340 -6.52 -20.73 -16.57
N TRP A 341 -6.73 -20.22 -15.36
CA TRP A 341 -6.58 -18.80 -15.07
C TRP A 341 -5.13 -18.35 -14.91
N GLU A 342 -4.26 -19.23 -14.43
CA GLU A 342 -2.82 -18.97 -14.28
C GLU A 342 -2.11 -18.85 -15.64
N ASN A 343 -2.62 -19.54 -16.68
CA ASN A 343 -2.02 -19.56 -18.02
C ASN A 343 -2.81 -18.78 -19.08
N LEU A 344 -4.03 -18.32 -18.76
CA LEU A 344 -4.79 -17.49 -19.69
C LEU A 344 -4.12 -16.12 -19.82
N LEU A 345 -3.71 -15.76 -21.03
CA LEU A 345 -3.30 -14.40 -21.37
C LEU A 345 -4.54 -13.59 -21.76
N PRO A 346 -5.06 -12.71 -20.89
CA PRO A 346 -6.31 -11.99 -21.17
C PRO A 346 -6.06 -10.99 -22.31
N ALA A 347 -6.97 -10.95 -23.29
CA ALA A 347 -6.90 -9.96 -24.36
C ALA A 347 -7.24 -8.56 -23.85
N SER A 348 -6.58 -7.52 -24.39
CA SER A 348 -6.87 -6.11 -24.03
C SER A 348 -8.25 -5.63 -24.50
N GLY A 349 -8.79 -6.27 -25.56
CA GLY A 349 -10.04 -5.82 -26.20
C GLY A 349 -9.92 -4.50 -26.98
N ARG A 350 -8.69 -3.98 -27.17
CA ARG A 350 -8.42 -2.70 -27.83
C ARG A 350 -7.50 -2.89 -29.05
N PRO A 351 -8.04 -3.33 -30.21
CA PRO A 351 -7.24 -3.79 -31.35
C PRO A 351 -6.45 -2.67 -32.05
N PHE A 352 -6.79 -1.41 -31.80
CA PHE A 352 -6.12 -0.24 -32.38
C PHE A 352 -5.20 0.50 -31.37
N CYS A 353 -5.09 0.00 -30.14
CA CYS A 353 -4.22 0.57 -29.12
C CYS A 353 -2.93 -0.26 -29.01
N PRO A 354 -1.78 0.39 -28.74
CA PRO A 354 -0.55 -0.34 -28.46
C PRO A 354 -0.65 -1.05 -27.11
N SER A 355 0.24 -2.03 -26.87
CA SER A 355 0.35 -2.68 -25.56
C SER A 355 1.16 -1.86 -24.54
N LEU A 356 1.98 -0.92 -25.03
CA LEU A 356 2.89 -0.08 -24.25
C LEU A 356 2.84 1.35 -24.78
N SER A 357 3.20 2.29 -23.92
CA SER A 357 3.34 3.70 -24.23
C SER A 357 4.76 4.17 -23.89
N LYS A 358 5.22 5.25 -24.52
CA LYS A 358 6.47 5.89 -24.13
C LYS A 358 6.14 6.91 -23.02
N PRO A 359 6.87 6.94 -21.89
CA PRO A 359 6.74 8.02 -20.92
C PRO A 359 6.97 9.40 -21.56
N ASP A 360 6.29 10.43 -21.04
CA ASP A 360 6.30 11.78 -21.59
C ASP A 360 7.65 12.52 -21.42
N VAL A 361 8.47 12.11 -20.45
CA VAL A 361 9.78 12.70 -20.13
C VAL A 361 10.94 11.73 -20.29
#